data_AF-A0A970NQL6-F1
#
_entry.id   AF-A0A970NQL6-F1
#
_cell.length_a   1.000
_cell.length_b   1.000
_cell.length_c   1.000
_cell.angle_alpha   90.00
_cell.angle_beta   90.00
_cell.angle_gamma   90.00
#
_symmetry.space_group_name_H-M   'P 1'
#
loop_
_entity.id
_entity.type
_entity.pdbx_description
1 polymer ?
#
loop_
_entity_poly.entity_id
_entity_poly.type
_entity_poly.pdbx_seq_one_letter_code
_entity_poly.pdbx_strand_id
1 'polypeptide(L)'
;MEAGPPEIEKDVTSVGNNEDTANVGDTNTWIIYTSIPVGIGAYTQFDITDTIASHLNYTDTLTVTLDDADLVRDTGASFDFNKAGVDYFATEPAVDSAGGTLSVQFTKAGLEKLAAAYANGSLVGDAKLKISFTTAINGTAISGQNIPNSATLNYNNGHGVVDSDVPTTDPAVWTGGKHFDKLGVGAEAEGLAGAVFTLHTEEGGTAGEEMVWTQALLDLNADAIAAGKFATTATGTASSATNIPAVGTTIWLLSSADGSFEIQGLQGEQVVADGVTVTHPGTYALHEVKAPDGYVRILEPFSFTVTKTSYWTDPTTGTGAADPTTIQNKKVLIPQTGGIGSVLFVVAGLVIVTTAYTLKQKRREKDL
;
A
#
# COMPACT_ATOMS: atom_id res chain seq x y z
N MET A 1 -15.29 -46.79 1.60
CA MET A 1 -14.88 -45.72 0.68
C MET A 1 -13.38 -45.82 0.59
N GLU A 2 -12.80 -45.99 -0.60
CA GLU A 2 -11.37 -45.70 -0.75
C GLU A 2 -11.18 -44.22 -0.44
N ALA A 3 -10.23 -43.90 0.44
CA ALA A 3 -9.87 -42.52 0.69
C ALA A 3 -9.02 -42.04 -0.48
N GLY A 4 -9.36 -40.87 -1.03
CA GLY A 4 -8.55 -40.20 -2.04
C GLY A 4 -7.21 -39.74 -1.48
N PRO A 5 -6.27 -39.33 -2.35
CA PRO A 5 -5.04 -38.69 -1.92
C PRO A 5 -5.33 -37.43 -1.09
N PRO A 6 -4.39 -36.99 -0.23
CA PRO A 6 -4.51 -35.69 0.40
C PRO A 6 -4.48 -34.57 -0.66
N GLU A 7 -5.17 -33.48 -0.35
CA GLU A 7 -5.28 -32.28 -1.19
C GLU A 7 -4.78 -31.08 -0.41
N ILE A 8 -4.20 -30.09 -1.08
CA ILE A 8 -3.73 -28.83 -0.49
C ILE A 8 -4.45 -27.62 -1.11
N GLU A 9 -4.84 -26.67 -0.25
CA GLU A 9 -5.41 -25.38 -0.62
C GLU A 9 -4.62 -24.26 0.07
N LYS A 10 -4.66 -23.06 -0.50
CA LYS A 10 -3.99 -21.89 0.06
C LYS A 10 -4.80 -20.62 -0.19
N ASP A 11 -4.91 -19.80 0.84
CA ASP A 11 -5.66 -18.55 0.85
C ASP A 11 -4.83 -17.42 1.47
N VAL A 12 -5.33 -16.19 1.34
CA VAL A 12 -4.79 -14.98 1.99
C VAL A 12 -5.87 -14.27 2.81
N THR A 13 -5.51 -13.82 4.01
CA THR A 13 -6.32 -13.09 5.01
C THR A 13 -7.46 -13.91 5.62
N SER A 14 -8.24 -14.62 4.81
CA SER A 14 -9.34 -15.48 5.24
C SER A 14 -9.53 -16.64 4.29
N VAL A 15 -10.16 -17.73 4.77
CA VAL A 15 -10.44 -18.92 3.95
C VAL A 15 -11.28 -18.56 2.72
N GLY A 16 -10.90 -19.11 1.58
CA GLY A 16 -11.53 -18.87 0.28
C GLY A 16 -11.18 -17.53 -0.36
N ASN A 17 -10.35 -16.70 0.27
CA ASN A 17 -9.88 -15.46 -0.33
C ASN A 17 -8.54 -15.66 -1.05
N ASN A 18 -8.56 -15.52 -2.38
CA ASN A 18 -7.41 -15.75 -3.24
C ASN A 18 -6.67 -14.47 -3.67
N GLU A 19 -7.18 -13.30 -3.30
CA GLU A 19 -6.50 -12.04 -3.57
C GLU A 19 -6.74 -11.03 -2.46
N ASP A 20 -5.70 -10.32 -2.06
CA ASP A 20 -5.84 -9.19 -1.15
C ASP A 20 -4.93 -8.02 -1.54
N THR A 21 -5.13 -6.88 -0.90
CA THR A 21 -4.31 -5.69 -1.08
C THR A 21 -3.97 -5.03 0.24
N ALA A 22 -2.76 -4.48 0.32
CA ALA A 22 -2.23 -3.87 1.53
C ALA A 22 -1.29 -2.71 1.21
N ASN A 23 -1.04 -1.86 2.21
CA ASN A 23 0.08 -0.93 2.12
C ASN A 23 1.39 -1.72 2.18
N VAL A 24 2.43 -1.15 1.60
CA VAL A 24 3.78 -1.68 1.71
C VAL A 24 4.27 -1.57 3.16
N GLY A 25 4.74 -2.70 3.69
CA GLY A 25 5.12 -2.86 5.09
C GLY A 25 4.01 -3.44 5.99
N ASP A 26 2.74 -3.42 5.56
CA ASP A 26 1.66 -4.02 6.34
C ASP A 26 1.68 -5.55 6.17
N THR A 27 1.32 -6.26 7.23
CA THR A 27 1.33 -7.74 7.28
C THR A 27 0.09 -8.32 6.60
N ASN A 28 0.31 -9.34 5.78
CA ASN A 28 -0.71 -10.18 5.15
C ASN A 28 -0.61 -11.59 5.74
N THR A 29 -1.76 -12.21 6.03
CA THR A 29 -1.80 -13.57 6.60
C THR A 29 -2.00 -14.58 5.48
N TRP A 30 -1.12 -15.57 5.37
CA TRP A 30 -1.30 -16.72 4.49
C TRP A 30 -1.86 -17.88 5.28
N ILE A 31 -2.69 -18.67 4.63
CA ILE A 31 -3.33 -19.84 5.24
C ILE A 31 -3.22 -20.99 4.27
N ILE A 32 -2.58 -22.08 4.68
CA ILE A 32 -2.52 -23.33 3.94
C ILE A 32 -3.39 -24.35 4.67
N TYR A 33 -4.21 -25.05 3.90
CA TYR A 33 -5.01 -26.17 4.38
C TYR A 33 -4.62 -27.45 3.67
N THR A 34 -4.66 -28.57 4.40
CA THR A 34 -4.57 -29.89 3.77
C THR A 34 -5.72 -30.78 4.21
N SER A 35 -6.29 -31.56 3.30
CA SER A 35 -7.15 -32.67 3.70
C SER A 35 -6.34 -33.73 4.44
N ILE A 36 -6.98 -34.37 5.42
CA ILE A 36 -6.35 -35.44 6.22
C ILE A 36 -6.90 -36.79 5.70
N PRO A 37 -6.09 -37.59 4.98
CA PRO A 37 -6.56 -38.82 4.38
C PRO A 37 -6.73 -39.92 5.45
N VAL A 38 -7.64 -40.86 5.20
CA VAL A 38 -7.76 -42.07 6.04
C VAL A 38 -6.42 -42.80 6.04
N GLY A 39 -5.95 -43.20 7.22
CA GLY A 39 -4.70 -43.94 7.35
C GLY A 39 -3.44 -43.07 7.34
N ILE A 40 -3.57 -41.74 7.48
CA ILE A 40 -2.44 -40.79 7.57
C ILE A 40 -1.35 -41.22 8.58
N GLY A 41 -1.70 -41.95 9.65
CA GLY A 41 -0.74 -42.47 10.64
C GLY A 41 0.25 -43.52 10.09
N ALA A 42 -0.01 -44.09 8.92
CA ALA A 42 0.90 -45.01 8.23
C ALA A 42 1.85 -44.30 7.25
N TYR A 43 1.65 -42.99 7.02
CA TYR A 43 2.48 -42.24 6.09
C TYR A 43 3.91 -42.12 6.63
N THR A 44 4.87 -42.11 5.73
CA THR A 44 6.29 -41.90 6.04
C THR A 44 6.77 -40.50 5.69
N GLN A 45 5.91 -39.70 5.05
CA GLN A 45 6.17 -38.32 4.68
C GLN A 45 4.85 -37.56 4.54
N PHE A 46 4.80 -36.32 5.04
CA PHE A 46 3.71 -35.37 4.86
C PHE A 46 4.30 -33.98 5.07
N ASP A 47 4.88 -33.42 4.03
CA ASP A 47 5.72 -32.24 4.10
C ASP A 47 5.11 -31.13 3.27
N ILE A 48 4.88 -29.99 3.89
CA ILE A 48 4.40 -28.78 3.22
C ILE A 48 5.62 -27.89 2.99
N THR A 49 5.78 -27.41 1.76
CA THR A 49 6.82 -26.45 1.38
C THR A 49 6.15 -25.25 0.71
N ASP A 50 6.51 -24.06 1.17
CA ASP A 50 5.98 -22.78 0.71
C ASP A 50 7.12 -21.93 0.15
N THR A 51 6.92 -21.36 -1.04
CA THR A 51 7.91 -20.49 -1.69
C THR A 51 7.45 -19.05 -1.64
N ILE A 52 8.06 -18.27 -0.76
CA ILE A 52 7.75 -16.86 -0.56
C ILE A 52 8.41 -16.03 -1.66
N ALA A 53 7.62 -15.21 -2.35
CA ALA A 53 8.11 -14.32 -3.40
C ALA A 53 9.09 -13.27 -2.85
N SER A 54 10.06 -12.83 -3.67
CA SER A 54 11.07 -11.84 -3.28
C SER A 54 10.52 -10.46 -2.94
N HIS A 55 9.27 -10.17 -3.31
CA HIS A 55 8.57 -8.93 -2.96
C HIS A 55 7.86 -9.00 -1.60
N LEU A 56 7.99 -10.12 -0.89
CA LEU A 56 7.42 -10.37 0.43
C LEU A 56 8.54 -10.63 1.44
N ASN A 57 8.40 -10.05 2.62
CA ASN A 57 9.28 -10.32 3.76
C ASN A 57 8.54 -11.18 4.79
N TYR A 58 9.17 -12.24 5.28
CA TYR A 58 8.62 -13.09 6.34
C TYR A 58 8.60 -12.37 7.70
N THR A 59 7.52 -12.47 8.49
CA THR A 59 7.38 -11.69 9.75
C THR A 59 7.22 -12.51 11.05
N ASP A 60 7.54 -13.80 11.04
CA ASP A 60 7.63 -14.70 12.22
C ASP A 60 6.32 -14.92 13.00
N THR A 61 5.38 -15.60 12.36
CA THR A 61 4.07 -15.92 12.96
C THR A 61 3.59 -17.34 12.63
N LEU A 62 4.50 -18.24 12.26
CA LEU A 62 4.14 -19.61 11.89
C LEU A 62 3.37 -20.31 13.01
N THR A 63 2.14 -20.67 12.72
CA THR A 63 1.26 -21.50 13.54
C THR A 63 0.83 -22.73 12.74
N VAL A 64 0.79 -23.87 13.41
CA VAL A 64 0.29 -25.12 12.83
C VAL A 64 -0.74 -25.70 13.79
N THR A 65 -1.98 -25.78 13.32
CA THR A 65 -3.13 -26.13 14.15
C THR A 65 -3.92 -27.28 13.54
N LEU A 66 -4.54 -28.05 14.41
CA LEU A 66 -5.51 -29.08 14.09
C LEU A 66 -6.80 -28.74 14.83
N ASP A 67 -7.86 -28.40 14.10
CA ASP A 67 -9.13 -27.97 14.71
C ASP A 67 -8.92 -26.80 15.70
N ASP A 68 -8.13 -25.81 15.26
CA ASP A 68 -7.66 -24.64 16.02
C ASP A 68 -6.85 -24.93 17.31
N ALA A 69 -6.51 -26.19 17.58
CA ALA A 69 -5.57 -26.56 18.63
C ALA A 69 -4.13 -26.60 18.09
N ASP A 70 -3.21 -25.92 18.77
CA ASP A 70 -1.80 -25.90 18.41
C ASP A 70 -1.18 -27.31 18.41
N LEU A 71 -0.45 -27.63 17.34
CA LEU A 71 0.44 -28.77 17.29
C LEU A 71 1.78 -28.42 17.95
N VAL A 72 2.43 -29.44 18.49
CA VAL A 72 3.69 -29.30 19.22
C VAL A 72 4.84 -29.20 18.23
N ARG A 73 5.45 -28.03 18.12
CA ARG A 73 6.63 -27.79 17.29
C ARG A 73 7.90 -28.40 17.89
N ASP A 74 8.75 -28.98 17.05
CA ASP A 74 10.13 -29.29 17.38
C ASP A 74 11.02 -28.04 17.28
N THR A 75 11.74 -27.75 18.36
CA THR A 75 12.73 -26.66 18.46
C THR A 75 14.17 -27.13 18.20
N GLY A 76 14.35 -28.34 17.68
CA GLY A 76 15.64 -28.89 17.25
C GLY A 76 16.25 -28.17 16.04
N ALA A 77 17.46 -28.57 15.65
CA ALA A 77 18.17 -27.98 14.50
C ALA A 77 17.94 -28.70 13.17
N SER A 78 17.37 -29.91 13.20
CA SER A 78 17.14 -30.74 12.02
C SER A 78 15.93 -31.64 12.24
N PHE A 79 15.23 -31.94 11.15
CA PHE A 79 14.12 -32.87 11.17
C PHE A 79 14.55 -34.29 11.57
N ASP A 80 13.79 -34.91 12.47
CA ASP A 80 13.85 -36.33 12.79
C ASP A 80 12.42 -36.89 12.82
N PHE A 81 12.10 -37.71 11.81
CA PHE A 81 10.77 -38.30 11.66
C PHE A 81 10.32 -39.11 12.89
N ASN A 82 11.25 -39.75 13.62
CA ASN A 82 10.92 -40.61 14.75
C ASN A 82 11.00 -39.91 16.11
N LYS A 83 11.16 -38.58 16.12
CA LYS A 83 11.28 -37.82 17.36
C LYS A 83 9.99 -37.87 18.17
N ALA A 84 10.10 -38.36 19.40
CA ALA A 84 8.95 -38.49 20.29
C ALA A 84 8.55 -37.14 20.91
N GLY A 85 7.25 -36.96 21.15
CA GLY A 85 6.70 -35.85 21.93
C GLY A 85 6.56 -34.51 21.19
N VAL A 86 6.89 -34.47 19.90
CA VAL A 86 6.68 -33.34 18.99
C VAL A 86 5.84 -33.81 17.82
N ASP A 87 5.06 -32.92 17.22
CA ASP A 87 4.18 -33.24 16.10
C ASP A 87 4.85 -32.92 14.75
N TYR A 88 5.53 -31.78 14.66
CA TYR A 88 6.16 -31.32 13.42
C TYR A 88 7.48 -30.59 13.66
N PHE A 89 8.29 -30.49 12.62
CA PHE A 89 9.46 -29.63 12.54
C PHE A 89 9.22 -28.56 11.47
N ALA A 90 9.72 -27.35 11.67
CA ALA A 90 9.60 -26.30 10.67
C ALA A 90 10.89 -25.51 10.47
N THR A 91 11.15 -25.16 9.22
CA THR A 91 12.19 -24.20 8.81
C THR A 91 11.52 -22.99 8.20
N GLU A 92 11.98 -21.80 8.56
CA GLU A 92 11.44 -20.54 8.08
C GLU A 92 12.57 -19.68 7.50
N PRO A 93 12.25 -18.75 6.59
CA PRO A 93 13.15 -17.65 6.27
C PRO A 93 13.47 -16.83 7.52
N ALA A 94 14.58 -16.09 7.47
CA ALA A 94 14.86 -15.13 8.53
C ALA A 94 13.76 -14.05 8.57
N VAL A 95 13.44 -13.56 9.76
CA VAL A 95 12.50 -12.44 9.91
C VAL A 95 13.00 -11.25 9.11
N ASP A 96 12.07 -10.56 8.45
CA ASP A 96 12.30 -9.44 7.55
C ASP A 96 13.17 -9.75 6.32
N SER A 97 13.47 -11.03 6.05
CA SER A 97 14.16 -11.41 4.82
C SER A 97 13.21 -11.53 3.64
N ALA A 98 13.67 -11.04 2.49
CA ALA A 98 12.93 -11.08 1.24
C ALA A 98 12.91 -12.49 0.65
N GLY A 99 11.70 -12.99 0.38
CA GLY A 99 11.46 -14.31 -0.18
C GLY A 99 11.93 -15.46 0.72
N GLY A 100 12.24 -16.59 0.11
CA GLY A 100 12.77 -17.78 0.78
C GLY A 100 11.78 -18.93 0.80
N THR A 101 12.08 -19.93 1.63
CA THR A 101 11.29 -21.16 1.71
C THR A 101 10.90 -21.42 3.15
N LEU A 102 9.59 -21.60 3.37
CA LEU A 102 9.04 -22.11 4.61
C LEU A 102 8.70 -23.59 4.42
N SER A 103 9.03 -24.44 5.39
CA SER A 103 8.71 -25.86 5.33
C SER A 103 8.19 -26.36 6.67
N VAL A 104 7.15 -27.20 6.62
CA VAL A 104 6.54 -27.89 7.76
C VAL A 104 6.57 -29.39 7.47
N GLN A 105 7.37 -30.14 8.23
CA GLN A 105 7.57 -31.58 8.07
C GLN A 105 6.99 -32.32 9.29
N PHE A 106 6.09 -33.27 9.05
CA PHE A 106 5.41 -33.98 10.13
C PHE A 106 6.22 -35.19 10.61
N THR A 107 6.34 -35.30 11.93
CA THR A 107 6.92 -36.50 12.56
C THR A 107 5.89 -37.62 12.60
N LYS A 108 6.35 -38.84 12.88
CA LYS A 108 5.48 -39.99 13.12
C LYS A 108 4.44 -39.72 14.21
N ALA A 109 4.83 -39.09 15.33
CA ALA A 109 3.91 -38.77 16.42
C ALA A 109 2.84 -37.75 15.98
N GLY A 110 3.20 -36.77 15.15
CA GLY A 110 2.25 -35.85 14.53
C GLY A 110 1.25 -36.56 13.63
N LEU A 111 1.72 -37.45 12.74
CA LEU A 111 0.85 -38.24 11.86
C LEU A 111 -0.11 -39.15 12.63
N GLU A 112 0.36 -39.78 13.70
CA GLU A 112 -0.48 -40.57 14.61
C GLU A 112 -1.55 -39.70 15.30
N LYS A 113 -1.21 -38.46 15.69
CA LYS A 113 -2.17 -37.49 16.24
C LYS A 113 -3.23 -37.08 15.20
N LEU A 114 -2.83 -36.81 13.96
CA LEU A 114 -3.78 -36.53 12.86
C LEU A 114 -4.73 -37.71 12.64
N ALA A 115 -4.20 -38.94 12.64
CA ALA A 115 -5.01 -40.15 12.49
C ALA A 115 -6.02 -40.34 13.64
N ALA A 116 -5.62 -40.03 14.88
CA ALA A 116 -6.50 -40.11 16.04
C ALA A 116 -7.65 -39.08 15.96
N ALA A 117 -7.38 -37.86 15.51
CA ALA A 117 -8.41 -36.84 15.32
C ALA A 117 -9.45 -37.26 14.27
N TYR A 118 -9.01 -37.88 13.18
CA TYR A 118 -9.88 -38.45 12.16
C TYR A 118 -10.79 -39.55 12.73
N ALA A 119 -10.23 -40.49 13.50
CA ALA A 119 -10.98 -41.62 14.06
C ALA A 119 -12.05 -41.21 15.08
N ASN A 120 -11.85 -40.11 15.78
CA ASN A 120 -12.77 -39.61 16.81
C ASN A 120 -13.92 -38.76 16.24
N GLY A 121 -14.01 -38.57 14.92
CA GLY A 121 -15.01 -37.71 14.30
C GLY A 121 -14.88 -36.24 14.68
N SER A 122 -13.73 -35.84 15.22
CA SER A 122 -13.43 -34.45 15.61
C SER A 122 -13.26 -33.54 14.38
N LEU A 123 -12.94 -34.14 13.23
CA LEU A 123 -12.88 -33.45 11.94
C LEU A 123 -14.30 -33.34 11.36
N VAL A 124 -14.96 -32.19 11.57
CA VAL A 124 -16.29 -31.87 11.03
C VAL A 124 -16.17 -30.78 9.96
N GLY A 125 -16.79 -30.98 8.79
CA GLY A 125 -16.85 -29.94 7.74
C GLY A 125 -15.47 -29.54 7.19
N ASP A 126 -15.19 -28.24 7.11
CA ASP A 126 -13.93 -27.65 6.62
C ASP A 126 -12.78 -27.71 7.65
N ALA A 127 -12.98 -28.37 8.80
CA ALA A 127 -11.93 -28.55 9.82
C ALA A 127 -10.77 -29.39 9.27
N LYS A 128 -9.64 -28.72 9.00
CA LYS A 128 -8.45 -29.27 8.35
C LYS A 128 -7.20 -28.98 9.18
N LEU A 129 -6.11 -29.68 8.87
CA LEU A 129 -4.79 -29.22 9.27
C LEU A 129 -4.57 -27.83 8.65
N LYS A 130 -4.24 -26.85 9.48
CA LYS A 130 -4.11 -25.44 9.09
C LYS A 130 -2.72 -24.94 9.46
N ILE A 131 -2.00 -24.42 8.47
CA ILE A 131 -0.71 -23.76 8.64
C ILE A 131 -0.94 -22.29 8.31
N SER A 132 -0.61 -21.38 9.23
CA SER A 132 -0.74 -19.95 9.00
C SER A 132 0.53 -19.22 9.35
N PHE A 133 0.88 -18.24 8.53
CA PHE A 133 2.06 -17.38 8.73
C PHE A 133 1.83 -16.05 8.01
N THR A 134 2.64 -15.04 8.32
CA THR A 134 2.47 -13.70 7.77
C THR A 134 3.68 -13.24 6.98
N THR A 135 3.42 -12.39 5.99
CA THR A 135 4.46 -11.65 5.27
C THR A 135 4.06 -10.20 5.07
N ALA A 136 5.02 -9.29 4.94
CA ALA A 136 4.77 -7.92 4.52
C ALA A 136 5.21 -7.69 3.07
N ILE A 137 4.44 -6.92 2.29
CA ILE A 137 4.90 -6.45 0.97
C ILE A 137 6.07 -5.51 1.19
N ASN A 138 7.20 -5.74 0.53
CA ASN A 138 8.42 -4.94 0.71
C ASN A 138 8.58 -3.85 -0.36
N GLY A 139 9.63 -3.02 -0.20
CA GLY A 139 9.89 -1.86 -1.05
C GLY A 139 10.28 -2.16 -2.50
N THR A 140 10.30 -3.44 -2.92
CA THR A 140 10.64 -3.84 -4.29
C THR A 140 9.41 -4.19 -5.14
N ALA A 141 8.20 -4.15 -4.55
CA ALA A 141 6.96 -4.47 -5.24
C ALA A 141 6.68 -3.51 -6.41
N ILE A 142 6.02 -4.02 -7.45
CA ILE A 142 5.52 -3.20 -8.55
C ILE A 142 4.05 -2.84 -8.27
N SER A 143 3.75 -1.54 -8.25
CA SER A 143 2.38 -1.04 -8.01
C SER A 143 1.39 -1.67 -9.00
N GLY A 144 0.36 -2.34 -8.48
CA GLY A 144 -0.71 -3.03 -9.20
C GLY A 144 -0.41 -4.47 -9.59
N GLN A 145 0.83 -4.94 -9.43
CA GLN A 145 1.23 -6.30 -9.78
C GLN A 145 0.81 -7.28 -8.69
N ASN A 146 0.19 -8.39 -9.08
CA ASN A 146 -0.06 -9.50 -8.16
C ASN A 146 1.27 -10.16 -7.77
N ILE A 147 1.46 -10.33 -6.46
CA ILE A 147 2.58 -11.02 -5.83
C ILE A 147 2.04 -12.36 -5.30
N PRO A 148 2.17 -13.46 -6.07
CA PRO A 148 1.64 -14.75 -5.67
C PRO A 148 2.46 -15.35 -4.54
N ASN A 149 1.85 -16.27 -3.81
CA ASN A 149 2.55 -17.11 -2.85
C ASN A 149 2.12 -18.56 -3.03
N SER A 150 3.05 -19.47 -3.30
CA SER A 150 2.74 -20.86 -3.67
C SER A 150 3.11 -21.86 -2.58
N ALA A 151 2.41 -22.99 -2.55
CA ALA A 151 2.70 -24.10 -1.63
C ALA A 151 2.65 -25.45 -2.35
N THR A 152 3.32 -26.44 -1.79
CA THR A 152 3.35 -27.82 -2.29
C THR A 152 3.28 -28.78 -1.11
N LEU A 153 2.39 -29.75 -1.19
CA LEU A 153 2.36 -30.90 -0.30
C LEU A 153 3.11 -32.05 -0.96
N ASN A 154 4.11 -32.61 -0.28
CA ASN A 154 4.76 -33.86 -0.67
C ASN A 154 4.42 -34.94 0.35
N TYR A 155 3.98 -36.11 -0.10
CA TYR A 155 3.51 -37.16 0.80
C TYR A 155 3.89 -38.55 0.32
N ASN A 156 3.99 -39.48 1.27
CA ASN A 156 4.22 -40.89 1.00
C ASN A 156 3.43 -41.75 1.99
N ASN A 157 2.54 -42.59 1.48
CA ASN A 157 1.66 -43.45 2.26
C ASN A 157 2.34 -44.73 2.81
N GLY A 158 3.66 -44.85 2.70
CA GLY A 158 4.45 -46.00 3.13
C GLY A 158 4.49 -47.16 2.14
N HIS A 159 3.81 -47.05 0.99
CA HIS A 159 3.68 -48.13 -0.01
C HIS A 159 4.16 -47.76 -1.42
N GLY A 160 4.93 -46.68 -1.59
CA GLY A 160 5.38 -46.27 -2.92
C GLY A 160 6.45 -45.19 -2.94
N VAL A 161 6.50 -44.48 -4.07
CA VAL A 161 7.30 -43.27 -4.27
C VAL A 161 6.60 -42.06 -3.62
N VAL A 162 7.35 -40.99 -3.41
CA VAL A 162 6.78 -39.71 -2.98
C VAL A 162 5.87 -39.17 -4.08
N ASP A 163 4.67 -38.74 -3.70
CA ASP A 163 3.71 -38.05 -4.54
C ASP A 163 3.54 -36.60 -4.05
N SER A 164 2.88 -35.76 -4.84
CA SER A 164 2.74 -34.34 -4.54
C SER A 164 1.39 -33.77 -4.97
N ASP A 165 0.94 -32.74 -4.26
CA ASP A 165 -0.19 -31.90 -4.65
C ASP A 165 0.15 -30.41 -4.49
N VAL A 166 -0.56 -29.56 -5.25
CA VAL A 166 -0.40 -28.10 -5.22
C VAL A 166 -1.79 -27.43 -5.23
N PRO A 167 -1.94 -26.24 -4.63
CA PRO A 167 -3.19 -25.49 -4.72
C PRO A 167 -3.62 -25.28 -6.17
N THR A 168 -4.92 -25.34 -6.42
CA THR A 168 -5.47 -25.09 -7.77
C THR A 168 -5.28 -23.65 -8.23
N THR A 169 -5.15 -22.73 -7.29
CA THR A 169 -4.82 -21.32 -7.51
C THR A 169 -3.87 -20.87 -6.41
N ASP A 170 -2.81 -20.16 -6.78
CA ASP A 170 -1.94 -19.49 -5.80
C ASP A 170 -2.59 -18.16 -5.41
N PRO A 171 -2.86 -17.91 -4.13
CA PRO A 171 -3.35 -16.61 -3.69
C PRO A 171 -2.27 -15.55 -3.90
N ALA A 172 -2.69 -14.30 -4.07
CA ALA A 172 -1.78 -13.19 -4.29
C ALA A 172 -2.13 -11.96 -3.45
N VAL A 173 -1.12 -11.16 -3.15
CA VAL A 173 -1.32 -9.80 -2.63
C VAL A 173 -0.82 -8.77 -3.62
N TRP A 174 -1.34 -7.54 -3.55
CA TRP A 174 -0.82 -6.43 -4.32
C TRP A 174 -0.91 -5.11 -3.57
N THR A 175 -0.08 -4.15 -3.97
CA THR A 175 -0.10 -2.76 -3.49
C THR A 175 -0.20 -1.84 -4.70
N GLY A 176 -0.65 -0.60 -4.55
CA GLY A 176 -0.87 0.33 -5.64
C GLY A 176 -0.17 1.68 -5.45
N GLY A 177 -0.53 2.64 -6.29
CA GLY A 177 -0.01 4.00 -6.24
C GLY A 177 -0.86 4.97 -7.06
N LYS A 178 -0.49 6.25 -7.04
CA LYS A 178 -1.17 7.29 -7.81
C LYS A 178 -0.20 8.37 -8.30
N HIS A 179 -0.44 8.86 -9.53
CA HIS A 179 0.17 10.08 -10.06
C HIS A 179 -0.79 11.27 -9.97
N PHE A 180 -0.23 12.46 -9.77
CA PHE A 180 -0.98 13.71 -9.68
C PHE A 180 -0.30 14.84 -10.45
N ASP A 181 -1.12 15.76 -10.95
CA ASP A 181 -0.68 17.02 -11.53
C ASP A 181 -1.29 18.20 -10.80
N LYS A 182 -0.42 19.06 -10.27
CA LYS A 182 -0.79 20.32 -9.65
C LYS A 182 -0.88 21.41 -10.72
N LEU A 183 -2.09 21.82 -11.10
CA LEU A 183 -2.29 22.82 -12.16
C LEU A 183 -2.97 24.10 -11.66
N GLY A 184 -2.88 25.16 -12.47
CA GLY A 184 -3.78 26.31 -12.37
C GLY A 184 -5.20 26.00 -12.89
N VAL A 185 -6.08 27.01 -12.90
CA VAL A 185 -7.41 26.90 -13.52
C VAL A 185 -7.35 27.44 -14.96
N GLY A 186 -7.85 26.66 -15.94
CA GLY A 186 -7.98 27.08 -17.34
C GLY A 186 -7.57 25.98 -18.33
N ALA A 187 -7.87 26.18 -19.62
CA ALA A 187 -7.62 25.20 -20.68
C ALA A 187 -6.13 25.00 -21.05
N GLU A 188 -5.26 25.93 -20.63
CA GLU A 188 -3.81 25.94 -20.89
C GLU A 188 -3.05 26.08 -19.56
N ALA A 189 -3.54 25.44 -18.50
CA ALA A 189 -3.01 25.63 -17.15
C ALA A 189 -1.62 25.00 -17.01
N GLU A 190 -0.62 25.85 -16.74
CA GLU A 190 0.75 25.41 -16.43
C GLU A 190 0.80 24.62 -15.11
N GLY A 191 1.80 23.74 -15.03
CA GLY A 191 2.19 23.04 -13.80
C GLY A 191 2.64 24.01 -12.71
N LEU A 192 2.23 23.75 -11.47
CA LEU A 192 2.51 24.61 -10.32
C LEU A 192 3.41 23.89 -9.32
N ALA A 193 4.62 24.42 -9.15
CA ALA A 193 5.58 23.93 -8.18
C ALA A 193 5.28 24.38 -6.74
N GLY A 194 5.72 23.59 -5.78
CA GLY A 194 5.81 24.01 -4.38
C GLY A 194 4.53 23.87 -3.56
N ALA A 195 3.45 23.28 -4.12
CA ALA A 195 2.32 22.84 -3.33
C ALA A 195 2.76 21.68 -2.42
N VAL A 196 2.34 21.71 -1.15
CA VAL A 196 2.61 20.64 -0.19
C VAL A 196 1.30 20.03 0.26
N PHE A 197 1.21 18.70 0.24
CA PHE A 197 0.04 17.95 0.69
C PHE A 197 0.41 16.97 1.80
N THR A 198 -0.47 16.78 2.79
CA THR A 198 -0.44 15.59 3.64
C THR A 198 -1.36 14.51 3.08
N LEU A 199 -0.94 13.25 3.21
CA LEU A 199 -1.73 12.08 2.83
C LEU A 199 -2.51 11.56 4.03
N HIS A 200 -3.79 11.25 3.81
CA HIS A 200 -4.68 10.69 4.82
C HIS A 200 -5.37 9.45 4.29
N THR A 201 -5.69 8.50 5.18
CA THR A 201 -6.71 7.50 4.90
C THR A 201 -8.05 8.19 4.69
N GLU A 202 -9.02 7.53 4.04
CA GLU A 202 -10.38 8.04 3.92
C GLU A 202 -11.38 7.01 4.41
N GLU A 203 -12.34 7.46 5.23
CA GLU A 203 -13.48 6.65 5.64
C GLU A 203 -14.76 7.43 5.33
N GLY A 204 -15.56 6.93 4.38
CA GLY A 204 -16.90 7.46 4.08
C GLY A 204 -16.95 8.89 3.55
N GLY A 205 -15.95 9.33 2.77
CA GLY A 205 -15.91 10.70 2.23
C GLY A 205 -15.33 11.74 3.21
N THR A 206 -14.81 11.30 4.35
CA THR A 206 -14.08 12.15 5.31
C THR A 206 -12.65 11.70 5.46
N ALA A 207 -11.73 12.66 5.48
CA ALA A 207 -10.33 12.38 5.73
C ALA A 207 -10.13 11.80 7.14
N GLY A 208 -9.49 10.64 7.18
CA GLY A 208 -9.15 9.90 8.38
C GLY A 208 -7.75 10.24 8.89
N GLU A 209 -7.03 9.21 9.30
CA GLU A 209 -5.72 9.33 9.92
C GLU A 209 -4.66 9.81 8.92
N GLU A 210 -3.77 10.68 9.38
CA GLU A 210 -2.60 11.11 8.60
C GLU A 210 -1.62 9.93 8.45
N MET A 211 -1.17 9.68 7.23
CA MET A 211 -0.20 8.63 6.95
C MET A 211 1.23 9.09 7.23
N VAL A 212 2.03 8.16 7.75
CA VAL A 212 3.44 8.36 8.07
C VAL A 212 4.34 7.40 7.31
N TRP A 213 5.60 7.77 7.14
CA TRP A 213 6.58 6.92 6.48
C TRP A 213 6.87 5.65 7.29
N THR A 214 6.80 4.50 6.63
CA THR A 214 7.46 3.26 7.06
C THR A 214 8.76 3.09 6.28
N GLN A 215 9.66 2.20 6.72
CA GLN A 215 10.87 1.92 5.95
C GLN A 215 10.54 1.37 4.55
N ALA A 216 9.57 0.48 4.46
CA ALA A 216 9.18 -0.13 3.20
C ALA A 216 8.56 0.89 2.21
N LEU A 217 7.79 1.87 2.71
CA LEU A 217 7.30 2.99 1.91
C LEU A 217 8.45 3.88 1.42
N LEU A 218 9.44 4.18 2.27
CA LEU A 218 10.62 4.94 1.86
C LEU A 218 11.39 4.22 0.75
N ASP A 219 11.58 2.90 0.90
CA ASP A 219 12.29 2.08 -0.08
C ASP A 219 11.57 2.07 -1.43
N LEU A 220 10.25 1.89 -1.45
CA LEU A 220 9.47 1.89 -2.70
C LEU A 220 9.41 3.26 -3.38
N ASN A 221 9.48 4.35 -2.60
CA ASN A 221 9.42 5.71 -3.10
C ASN A 221 10.81 6.35 -3.27
N ALA A 222 11.89 5.57 -3.18
CA ALA A 222 13.27 6.10 -3.17
C ALA A 222 13.60 6.98 -4.38
N ASP A 223 13.15 6.61 -5.58
CA ASP A 223 13.38 7.39 -6.81
C ASP A 223 12.64 8.73 -6.78
N ALA A 224 11.37 8.72 -6.35
CA ALA A 224 10.55 9.93 -6.22
C ALA A 224 11.06 10.85 -5.10
N ILE A 225 11.56 10.27 -4.00
CA ILE A 225 12.26 10.98 -2.92
C ILE A 225 13.52 11.65 -3.46
N ALA A 226 14.35 10.93 -4.22
CA ALA A 226 15.58 11.45 -4.81
C ALA A 226 15.31 12.56 -5.83
N ALA A 227 14.20 12.47 -6.57
CA ALA A 227 13.72 13.47 -7.51
C ALA A 227 13.09 14.71 -6.84
N GLY A 228 12.89 14.70 -5.52
CA GLY A 228 12.32 15.84 -4.79
C GLY A 228 10.81 15.96 -4.89
N LYS A 229 10.09 14.88 -5.18
CA LYS A 229 8.61 14.84 -5.24
C LYS A 229 7.94 14.79 -3.86
N PHE A 230 8.73 14.81 -2.79
CA PHE A 230 8.27 14.90 -1.41
C PHE A 230 8.92 16.08 -0.69
N ALA A 231 8.39 16.43 0.48
CA ALA A 231 9.01 17.37 1.40
C ALA A 231 9.37 16.69 2.72
N THR A 232 10.40 17.21 3.41
CA THR A 232 10.77 16.80 4.78
C THR A 232 10.24 17.73 5.85
N THR A 233 9.49 18.77 5.47
CA THR A 233 8.76 19.66 6.38
C THR A 233 7.48 20.17 5.73
N ALA A 234 6.49 20.55 6.54
CA ALA A 234 5.25 21.19 6.08
C ALA A 234 5.48 22.51 5.30
N THR A 235 6.67 23.13 5.41
CA THR A 235 7.03 24.35 4.66
C THR A 235 7.52 24.08 3.24
N GLY A 236 7.68 22.81 2.85
CA GLY A 236 8.04 22.39 1.50
C GLY A 236 9.55 22.31 1.26
N THR A 237 10.34 21.95 2.28
CA THR A 237 11.75 21.59 2.07
C THR A 237 11.82 20.30 1.24
N ALA A 238 12.21 20.41 -0.03
CA ALA A 238 12.24 19.27 -0.96
C ALA A 238 13.13 18.12 -0.45
N SER A 239 12.64 16.90 -0.62
CA SER A 239 13.43 15.70 -0.41
C SER A 239 14.54 15.58 -1.45
N SER A 240 15.52 14.72 -1.17
CA SER A 240 16.56 14.36 -2.13
C SER A 240 17.24 13.05 -1.70
N ALA A 241 18.21 12.58 -2.49
CA ALA A 241 19.04 11.43 -2.12
C ALA A 241 19.82 11.62 -0.80
N THR A 242 19.95 12.85 -0.29
CA THR A 242 20.61 13.16 0.99
C THR A 242 19.70 13.83 2.02
N ASN A 243 18.47 14.21 1.64
CA ASN A 243 17.44 14.75 2.51
C ASN A 243 16.21 13.84 2.44
N ILE A 244 16.32 12.66 3.05
CA ILE A 244 15.30 11.60 3.01
C ILE A 244 14.34 11.82 4.19
N PRO A 245 13.01 11.71 4.00
CA PRO A 245 12.06 11.69 5.11
C PRO A 245 12.37 10.56 6.10
N ALA A 246 12.06 10.76 7.39
CA ALA A 246 12.35 9.76 8.41
C ALA A 246 11.14 8.85 8.67
N VAL A 247 11.39 7.60 9.03
CA VAL A 247 10.34 6.67 9.49
C VAL A 247 9.56 7.28 10.66
N GLY A 248 8.23 7.14 10.64
CA GLY A 248 7.31 7.68 11.63
C GLY A 248 6.97 9.16 11.46
N THR A 249 7.50 9.83 10.43
CA THR A 249 7.13 11.22 10.11
C THR A 249 6.04 11.28 9.04
N THR A 250 5.26 12.36 9.05
CA THR A 250 4.21 12.65 8.07
C THR A 250 4.70 12.51 6.62
N ILE A 251 3.87 11.93 5.77
CA ILE A 251 4.09 11.94 4.32
C ILE A 251 3.66 13.30 3.77
N TRP A 252 4.64 14.17 3.49
CA TRP A 252 4.43 15.42 2.76
C TRP A 252 4.76 15.23 1.27
N LEU A 253 3.75 15.22 0.41
CA LEU A 253 3.94 15.23 -1.04
C LEU A 253 4.23 16.66 -1.50
N LEU A 254 5.12 16.82 -2.48
CA LEU A 254 5.57 18.12 -2.99
C LEU A 254 5.44 18.17 -4.51
N SER A 255 4.67 19.12 -5.03
CA SER A 255 4.55 19.29 -6.48
C SER A 255 5.85 19.84 -7.09
N SER A 256 6.32 19.16 -8.14
CA SER A 256 7.55 19.46 -8.86
C SER A 256 7.42 20.69 -9.75
N ALA A 257 8.50 21.05 -10.47
CA ALA A 257 8.53 22.21 -11.37
C ALA A 257 7.42 22.18 -12.45
N ASP A 258 7.07 20.99 -12.93
CA ASP A 258 6.00 20.73 -13.90
C ASP A 258 4.65 20.46 -13.23
N GLY A 259 4.55 20.61 -11.91
CA GLY A 259 3.37 20.30 -11.11
C GLY A 259 3.22 18.83 -10.74
N SER A 260 4.06 17.93 -11.24
CA SER A 260 3.91 16.49 -11.01
C SER A 260 4.35 16.07 -9.60
N PHE A 261 3.65 15.10 -9.04
CA PHE A 261 4.02 14.38 -7.81
C PHE A 261 3.29 13.04 -7.76
N GLU A 262 3.72 12.14 -6.87
CA GLU A 262 3.20 10.76 -6.83
C GLU A 262 3.39 10.10 -5.47
N ILE A 263 2.73 8.96 -5.28
CA ILE A 263 2.90 8.06 -4.14
C ILE A 263 2.71 6.61 -4.59
N GLN A 264 3.55 5.71 -4.08
CA GLN A 264 3.43 4.26 -4.25
C GLN A 264 3.34 3.54 -2.90
N GLY A 265 2.86 2.29 -2.92
CA GLY A 265 2.81 1.39 -1.77
C GLY A 265 1.53 1.53 -0.94
N LEU A 266 0.43 1.95 -1.57
CA LEU A 266 -0.86 2.12 -0.91
C LEU A 266 -1.75 0.90 -1.12
N GLN A 267 -2.51 0.49 -0.10
CA GLN A 267 -3.60 -0.46 -0.26
C GLN A 267 -4.55 0.05 -1.36
N GLY A 268 -4.96 -0.83 -2.27
CA GLY A 268 -5.88 -0.51 -3.35
C GLY A 268 -7.33 -0.89 -3.05
N GLU A 269 -8.19 -0.67 -4.03
CA GLU A 269 -9.58 -1.09 -3.99
C GLU A 269 -9.67 -2.62 -4.00
N GLN A 270 -10.28 -3.19 -2.96
CA GLN A 270 -10.49 -4.62 -2.84
C GLN A 270 -11.77 -5.02 -3.59
N VAL A 271 -11.67 -6.00 -4.48
CA VAL A 271 -12.85 -6.64 -5.09
C VAL A 271 -13.27 -7.78 -4.17
N VAL A 272 -14.22 -7.53 -3.28
CA VAL A 272 -14.75 -8.58 -2.40
C VAL A 272 -15.77 -9.46 -3.13
N ALA A 273 -15.69 -10.76 -2.87
CA ALA A 273 -16.71 -11.72 -3.27
C ALA A 273 -18.09 -11.36 -2.67
N ASP A 274 -19.15 -11.82 -3.32
CA ASP A 274 -20.56 -11.50 -3.01
C ASP A 274 -20.86 -11.62 -1.50
N GLY A 275 -21.33 -10.53 -0.88
CA GLY A 275 -21.83 -10.52 0.50
C GLY A 275 -20.88 -10.02 1.60
N VAL A 276 -19.61 -9.71 1.30
CA VAL A 276 -18.70 -9.04 2.25
C VAL A 276 -18.69 -7.54 1.95
N THR A 277 -19.05 -6.70 2.92
CA THR A 277 -18.94 -5.24 2.80
C THR A 277 -17.62 -4.79 3.41
N VAL A 278 -16.63 -4.46 2.59
CA VAL A 278 -15.45 -3.70 3.06
C VAL A 278 -15.77 -2.23 2.81
N THR A 279 -15.75 -1.44 3.88
CA THR A 279 -16.13 -0.03 3.81
C THR A 279 -14.91 0.76 3.34
N HIS A 280 -14.82 0.99 2.03
CA HIS A 280 -13.84 1.87 1.33
C HIS A 280 -12.34 1.49 1.37
N PRO A 281 -11.92 0.24 1.13
CA PRO A 281 -10.50 -0.05 0.92
C PRO A 281 -9.98 0.71 -0.31
N GLY A 282 -8.81 1.33 -0.20
CA GLY A 282 -8.14 1.98 -1.33
C GLY A 282 -8.58 3.41 -1.68
N THR A 283 -9.37 4.08 -0.83
CA THR A 283 -9.66 5.51 -0.95
C THR A 283 -8.83 6.32 0.03
N TYR A 284 -8.30 7.46 -0.43
CA TYR A 284 -7.42 8.35 0.34
C TYR A 284 -7.74 9.80 0.06
N ALA A 285 -7.26 10.68 0.94
CA ALA A 285 -7.41 12.12 0.78
C ALA A 285 -6.07 12.86 0.84
N LEU A 286 -5.94 13.91 0.03
CA LEU A 286 -4.85 14.87 0.08
C LEU A 286 -5.32 16.19 0.70
N HIS A 287 -4.61 16.67 1.71
CA HIS A 287 -4.85 17.99 2.30
C HIS A 287 -3.74 18.94 1.90
N GLU A 288 -4.06 19.97 1.12
CA GLU A 288 -3.06 21.00 0.81
C GLU A 288 -2.71 21.76 2.09
N VAL A 289 -1.44 21.74 2.52
CA VAL A 289 -0.95 22.47 3.70
C VAL A 289 -0.19 23.74 3.32
N LYS A 290 0.33 23.78 2.09
CA LYS A 290 0.97 24.96 1.48
C LYS A 290 0.55 25.05 0.02
N ALA A 291 0.00 26.21 -0.38
CA ALA A 291 -0.31 26.48 -1.77
C ALA A 291 0.96 26.89 -2.56
N PRO A 292 0.97 26.74 -3.89
CA PRO A 292 1.96 27.37 -4.75
C PRO A 292 2.00 28.89 -4.55
N ASP A 293 3.17 29.49 -4.80
CA ASP A 293 3.36 30.94 -4.66
C ASP A 293 2.38 31.72 -5.57
N GLY A 294 1.63 32.65 -4.97
CA GLY A 294 0.64 33.45 -5.70
C GLY A 294 -0.71 32.74 -5.94
N TYR A 295 -0.94 31.58 -5.35
CA TYR A 295 -2.21 30.84 -5.41
C TYR A 295 -2.91 30.78 -4.04
N VAL A 296 -4.23 30.62 -4.10
CA VAL A 296 -5.07 30.40 -2.92
C VAL A 296 -4.98 28.93 -2.53
N ARG A 297 -4.81 28.67 -1.23
CA ARG A 297 -4.84 27.32 -0.65
C ARG A 297 -6.22 26.67 -0.77
N ILE A 298 -6.27 25.42 -1.20
CA ILE A 298 -7.46 24.56 -1.15
C ILE A 298 -7.65 24.12 0.31
N LEU A 299 -8.83 24.41 0.86
CA LEU A 299 -9.18 24.01 2.23
C LEU A 299 -9.88 22.66 2.29
N GLU A 300 -10.62 22.31 1.24
CA GLU A 300 -11.31 21.04 1.14
C GLU A 300 -10.33 19.92 0.77
N PRO A 301 -10.41 18.75 1.42
CA PRO A 301 -9.64 17.57 1.04
C PRO A 301 -9.90 17.16 -0.41
N PHE A 302 -8.88 16.63 -1.07
CA PHE A 302 -9.00 16.03 -2.39
C PHE A 302 -8.96 14.50 -2.29
N SER A 303 -10.10 13.85 -2.51
CA SER A 303 -10.23 12.40 -2.50
C SER A 303 -9.73 11.75 -3.79
N PHE A 304 -9.10 10.59 -3.68
CA PHE A 304 -8.68 9.76 -4.81
C PHE A 304 -8.72 8.27 -4.47
N THR A 305 -8.82 7.44 -5.50
CA THR A 305 -8.82 5.98 -5.37
C THR A 305 -7.58 5.36 -5.99
N VAL A 306 -7.12 4.27 -5.37
CA VAL A 306 -6.00 3.44 -5.82
C VAL A 306 -6.56 2.15 -6.41
N THR A 307 -6.17 1.83 -7.64
CA THR A 307 -6.56 0.61 -8.35
C THR A 307 -5.30 -0.07 -8.89
N LYS A 308 -5.42 -1.30 -9.42
CA LYS A 308 -4.28 -1.99 -10.05
C LYS A 308 -3.63 -1.18 -11.18
N THR A 309 -4.38 -0.29 -11.82
CA THR A 309 -3.91 0.50 -12.97
C THR A 309 -3.80 2.00 -12.71
N SER A 310 -3.87 2.43 -11.44
CA SER A 310 -3.82 3.85 -11.09
C SER A 310 -2.42 4.46 -11.04
N TYR A 311 -1.38 3.62 -11.14
CA TYR A 311 0.01 4.05 -11.22
C TYR A 311 0.64 3.62 -12.55
N TRP A 312 0.54 2.33 -12.90
CA TRP A 312 0.95 1.82 -14.20
C TRP A 312 -0.26 1.39 -15.03
N THR A 313 -0.25 1.71 -16.32
CA THR A 313 -1.21 1.19 -17.29
C THR A 313 -1.02 -0.31 -17.54
N ASP A 314 0.23 -0.79 -17.50
CA ASP A 314 0.56 -2.21 -17.43
C ASP A 314 1.31 -2.53 -16.12
N PRO A 315 0.57 -2.95 -15.07
CA PRO A 315 1.17 -3.31 -13.80
C PRO A 315 1.94 -4.64 -13.85
N THR A 316 1.74 -5.49 -14.87
CA THR A 316 2.46 -6.79 -14.94
C THR A 316 3.95 -6.61 -15.17
N THR A 317 4.32 -5.53 -15.85
CA THR A 317 5.69 -5.14 -16.16
C THR A 317 6.13 -3.85 -15.48
N GLY A 318 5.20 -3.13 -14.83
CA GLY A 318 5.46 -1.83 -14.23
C GLY A 318 5.76 -0.76 -15.29
N THR A 319 5.01 -0.77 -16.40
CA THR A 319 5.28 0.13 -17.53
C THR A 319 4.07 0.95 -17.94
N GLY A 320 4.37 2.06 -18.63
CA GLY A 320 3.39 3.05 -19.09
C GLY A 320 2.71 3.76 -17.92
N ALA A 321 3.22 4.91 -17.50
CA ALA A 321 2.61 5.68 -16.41
C ALA A 321 1.12 5.95 -16.68
N ALA A 322 0.29 5.72 -15.68
CA ALA A 322 -1.14 6.03 -15.73
C ALA A 322 -1.36 7.55 -15.78
N ASP A 323 -2.49 7.96 -16.36
CA ASP A 323 -2.84 9.37 -16.45
C ASP A 323 -2.92 10.00 -15.05
N PRO A 324 -2.24 11.14 -14.81
CA PRO A 324 -2.22 11.78 -13.51
C PRO A 324 -3.59 12.37 -13.17
N THR A 325 -3.93 12.33 -11.89
CA THR A 325 -5.13 13.00 -11.37
C THR A 325 -4.84 14.49 -11.16
N THR A 326 -5.62 15.35 -11.81
CA THR A 326 -5.41 16.81 -11.75
C THR A 326 -5.99 17.44 -10.47
N ILE A 327 -5.18 18.28 -9.80
CA ILE A 327 -5.61 19.12 -8.67
C ILE A 327 -5.38 20.59 -9.02
N GLN A 328 -6.45 21.38 -9.15
CA GLN A 328 -6.39 22.77 -9.62
C GLN A 328 -6.39 23.80 -8.48
N ASN A 329 -5.44 24.76 -8.49
CA ASN A 329 -5.49 25.92 -7.60
C ASN A 329 -5.93 27.19 -8.32
N LYS A 330 -6.69 28.02 -7.60
CA LYS A 330 -7.10 29.34 -8.06
C LYS A 330 -6.00 30.36 -7.76
N LYS A 331 -5.64 31.18 -8.76
CA LYS A 331 -4.65 32.25 -8.61
C LYS A 331 -5.21 33.36 -7.72
N VAL A 332 -4.37 33.96 -6.88
CA VAL A 332 -4.77 35.14 -6.10
C VAL A 332 -5.00 36.30 -7.06
N LEU A 333 -6.25 36.75 -7.16
CA LEU A 333 -6.62 37.95 -7.90
C LEU A 333 -6.64 39.12 -6.92
N ILE A 334 -5.56 39.91 -6.89
CA ILE A 334 -5.60 41.22 -6.25
C ILE A 334 -6.27 42.17 -7.26
N PRO A 335 -7.47 42.71 -7.00
CA PRO A 335 -8.04 43.72 -7.88
C PRO A 335 -7.08 44.91 -7.89
N GLN A 336 -6.64 45.32 -9.08
CA GLN A 336 -5.89 46.56 -9.23
C GLN A 336 -6.82 47.74 -8.89
N THR A 337 -6.88 48.13 -7.62
CA THR A 337 -7.58 49.34 -7.17
C THR A 337 -6.68 50.54 -7.47
N GLY A 338 -6.65 50.91 -8.75
CA GLY A 338 -5.83 52.01 -9.27
C GLY A 338 -5.89 52.16 -10.80
N GLY A 339 -7.00 51.74 -11.44
CA GLY A 339 -7.20 51.95 -12.87
C GLY A 339 -7.31 53.43 -13.26
N ILE A 340 -7.28 53.71 -14.57
CA ILE A 340 -7.35 55.02 -15.27
C ILE A 340 -8.17 56.13 -14.58
N GLY A 341 -9.22 55.79 -13.81
CA GLY A 341 -9.98 56.74 -13.00
C GLY A 341 -9.14 57.55 -11.99
N SER A 342 -8.17 56.95 -11.30
CA SER A 342 -7.31 57.68 -10.35
C SER A 342 -6.36 58.67 -11.07
N VAL A 343 -5.86 58.30 -12.24
CA VAL A 343 -5.06 59.19 -13.10
C VAL A 343 -5.90 60.39 -13.56
N LEU A 344 -7.16 60.17 -13.95
CA LEU A 344 -8.10 61.22 -14.31
C LEU A 344 -8.34 62.21 -13.16
N PHE A 345 -8.50 61.74 -11.91
CA PHE A 345 -8.68 62.61 -10.75
C PHE A 345 -7.41 63.41 -10.42
N VAL A 346 -6.22 62.81 -10.53
CA VAL A 346 -4.94 63.52 -10.32
C VAL A 346 -4.73 64.59 -11.39
N VAL A 347 -5.02 64.29 -12.67
CA VAL A 347 -4.91 65.25 -13.76
C VAL A 347 -5.93 66.38 -13.61
N ALA A 348 -7.20 66.07 -13.32
CA ALA A 348 -8.22 67.09 -13.09
C ALA A 348 -7.88 67.99 -11.89
N GLY A 349 -7.37 67.42 -10.81
CA GLY A 349 -6.89 68.16 -9.65
C GLY A 349 -5.74 69.13 -9.99
N LEU A 350 -4.77 68.69 -10.78
CA LEU A 350 -3.68 69.54 -11.28
C LEU A 350 -4.19 70.70 -12.16
N VAL A 351 -5.18 70.46 -13.02
CA VAL A 351 -5.80 71.53 -13.84
C VAL A 351 -6.53 72.55 -12.95
N ILE A 352 -7.26 72.11 -11.93
CA ILE A 352 -7.98 73.00 -11.01
C ILE A 352 -6.98 73.86 -10.22
N VAL A 353 -5.91 73.26 -9.67
CA VAL A 353 -4.90 73.97 -8.88
C VAL A 353 -4.14 75.00 -9.73
N THR A 354 -3.73 74.62 -10.95
CA THR A 354 -3.04 75.55 -11.88
C THR A 354 -3.94 76.70 -12.30
N THR A 355 -5.24 76.44 -12.55
CA THR A 355 -6.21 77.49 -12.88
C THR A 355 -6.44 78.43 -11.69
N ALA A 356 -6.57 77.91 -10.48
CA ALA A 356 -6.72 78.72 -9.27
C ALA A 356 -5.48 79.59 -8.99
N TYR A 357 -4.28 79.04 -9.19
CA TYR A 357 -3.03 79.76 -9.02
C TYR A 357 -2.88 80.94 -10.00
N THR A 358 -3.17 80.71 -11.29
CA THR A 358 -3.08 81.77 -12.32
C THR A 358 -4.12 82.88 -12.12
N LEU A 359 -5.34 82.54 -11.70
CA LEU A 359 -6.35 83.54 -11.35
C LEU A 359 -5.97 84.36 -10.10
N LYS A 360 -5.34 83.74 -9.10
CA LYS A 360 -4.82 84.45 -7.90
C LYS A 360 -3.69 85.40 -8.27
N GLN A 361 -2.79 85.01 -9.17
CA GLN A 361 -1.69 85.86 -9.63
C GLN A 361 -2.21 87.09 -10.37
N LYS A 362 -3.17 86.90 -11.29
CA LYS A 362 -3.82 88.01 -12.02
C LYS A 362 -4.60 88.98 -11.12
N ARG A 363 -5.09 88.55 -9.95
CA ARG A 363 -5.71 89.44 -8.97
C ARG A 363 -4.66 90.27 -8.22
N ARG A 364 -3.53 89.68 -7.84
CA ARG A 364 -2.43 90.43 -7.18
C ARG A 364 -1.81 91.49 -8.08
N GLU A 365 -1.80 91.30 -9.40
CA GLU A 365 -1.33 92.30 -10.37
C GLU A 365 -2.34 93.44 -10.62
N LYS A 366 -3.59 93.31 -10.17
CA LYS A 366 -4.60 94.38 -10.25
C LYS A 366 -4.71 95.23 -8.98
N ASP A 367 -4.07 94.81 -7.90
CA ASP A 367 -4.04 95.49 -6.60
C ASP A 367 -2.66 96.16 -6.32
N LEU A 368 -1.84 96.33 -7.36
CA LEU A 368 -0.58 97.09 -7.42
C LEU A 368 -0.74 98.17 -8.49
#